data_AF-I4WL25-F1
#
_entry.id   AF-I4WL25-F1
#
_cell.length_a   1.000
_cell.length_b   1.000
_cell.length_c   1.000
_cell.angle_alpha   90.00
_cell.angle_beta   90.00
_cell.angle_gamma   90.00
#
_symmetry.space_group_name_H-M   'P 1'
#
loop_
_entity.id
_entity.type
_entity.pdbx_description
1 polymer ?
#
loop_
_entity_poly.entity_id
_entity_poly.type
_entity_poly.pdbx_seq_one_letter_code
_entity_poly.pdbx_strand_id
1 'polypeptide(L)'
;GRIGGDVTVQSGGHLAPGASIGTLTVGGNLVAASGSVLDYEFGAPGADLHTFGTGDNVKVDGNLELDGAVLNVADAGGMGPGLYNVFRWGGSLIETNGGVALGSTPTGSLLQLQTLSADRQINLIATTGLTLNIWNANGQATASHMGGGSGTWTTTAPVWTDAQADVTSAMQPQPGFAIFGGTAGTVTVDNGAGTVSATGLQFASDGYTLTGDTLTLVGAGGSAPVIRVGDGSGAGTGMTATIGNVLAGSAGLTKTDLGTLVLGGANTYTGGTFVDGGTLSVSGDGNLGAASVPPSTKVPP
;
A
#
# COMPACT_ATOMS: atom_id res chain seq x y z
N GLY A 1 -13.32 4.26 -15.62
CA GLY A 1 -13.62 4.62 -17.02
C GLY A 1 -12.71 5.73 -17.52
N ARG A 2 -12.92 6.29 -18.72
CA ARG A 2 -12.15 7.44 -19.24
C ARG A 2 -13.07 8.57 -19.71
N ILE A 3 -12.76 9.80 -19.33
CA ILE A 3 -13.30 11.03 -19.92
C ILE A 3 -12.19 11.64 -20.79
N GLY A 4 -12.50 11.96 -22.05
CA GLY A 4 -11.47 12.34 -23.02
C GLY A 4 -10.91 13.76 -22.85
N GLY A 5 -11.67 14.68 -22.26
CA GLY A 5 -11.32 16.10 -22.13
C GLY A 5 -11.21 16.56 -20.67
N ASP A 6 -11.34 17.87 -20.49
CA ASP A 6 -11.34 18.51 -19.18
C ASP A 6 -12.58 18.16 -18.37
N VAL A 7 -12.43 18.11 -17.05
CA VAL A 7 -13.51 17.89 -16.08
C VAL A 7 -13.50 19.02 -15.06
N THR A 8 -14.67 19.57 -14.76
CA THR A 8 -14.86 20.48 -13.63
C THR A 8 -15.97 19.95 -12.74
N VAL A 9 -15.64 19.65 -11.49
CA VAL A 9 -16.58 19.32 -10.43
C VAL A 9 -16.92 20.63 -9.72
N GLN A 10 -18.10 21.15 -9.99
CA GLN A 10 -18.59 22.41 -9.40
C GLN A 10 -18.92 22.23 -7.91
N SER A 11 -19.14 23.34 -7.20
CA SER A 11 -19.62 23.31 -5.81
C SER A 11 -20.91 22.50 -5.68
N GLY A 12 -20.96 21.58 -4.71
CA GLY A 12 -22.05 20.61 -4.53
C GLY A 12 -22.09 19.49 -5.57
N GLY A 13 -21.17 19.50 -6.55
CA GLY A 13 -20.98 18.41 -7.49
C GLY A 13 -20.22 17.25 -6.85
N HIS A 14 -20.52 16.03 -7.32
CA HIS A 14 -19.91 14.80 -6.83
C HIS A 14 -19.10 14.13 -7.93
N LEU A 15 -17.92 13.61 -7.56
CA LEU A 15 -17.11 12.72 -8.40
C LEU A 15 -16.91 11.40 -7.66
N ALA A 16 -17.41 10.32 -8.26
CA ALA A 16 -17.14 8.94 -7.86
C ALA A 16 -16.39 8.24 -9.02
N PRO A 17 -15.17 7.69 -8.81
CA PRO A 17 -14.36 7.15 -9.91
C PRO A 17 -14.93 5.87 -10.57
N GLY A 18 -15.79 5.14 -9.87
CA GLY A 18 -16.38 3.89 -10.32
C GLY A 18 -17.83 3.65 -9.84
N ALA A 19 -18.37 2.49 -10.22
CA ALA A 19 -19.61 1.94 -9.68
C ALA A 19 -19.21 0.71 -8.85
N SER A 20 -18.84 0.93 -7.58
CA SER A 20 -17.79 0.19 -6.83
C SER A 20 -16.39 0.73 -7.13
N ILE A 21 -15.41 0.25 -6.36
CA ILE A 21 -13.98 0.58 -6.51
C ILE A 21 -13.53 0.54 -7.97
N GLY A 22 -12.92 1.62 -8.44
CA GLY A 22 -12.45 1.74 -9.80
C GLY A 22 -11.48 2.89 -10.03
N THR A 23 -11.01 2.98 -11.27
CA THR A 23 -10.16 4.08 -11.72
C THR A 23 -10.89 4.91 -12.76
N LEU A 24 -10.98 6.21 -12.54
CA LEU A 24 -11.37 7.19 -13.54
C LEU A 24 -10.12 7.84 -14.15
N THR A 25 -10.01 7.86 -15.47
CA THR A 25 -8.99 8.63 -16.17
C THR A 25 -9.61 9.87 -16.81
N VAL A 26 -9.10 11.05 -16.48
CA VAL A 26 -9.42 12.33 -17.11
C VAL A 26 -8.32 12.66 -18.12
N GLY A 27 -8.70 12.78 -19.39
CA GLY A 27 -7.76 13.00 -20.50
C GLY A 27 -7.25 14.43 -20.62
N GLY A 28 -7.94 15.39 -20.01
CA GLY A 28 -7.52 16.78 -19.88
C GLY A 28 -7.18 17.16 -18.44
N ASN A 29 -7.51 18.39 -18.08
CA ASN A 29 -7.38 18.91 -16.72
C ASN A 29 -8.56 18.48 -15.85
N LEU A 30 -8.35 18.37 -14.55
CA LEU A 30 -9.41 18.21 -13.55
C LEU A 30 -9.40 19.40 -12.59
N VAL A 31 -10.55 20.04 -12.44
CA VAL A 31 -10.80 21.08 -11.43
C VAL A 31 -11.86 20.57 -10.46
N ALA A 32 -11.53 20.49 -9.17
CA ALA A 32 -12.48 20.27 -8.10
C ALA A 32 -12.66 21.58 -7.32
N ALA A 33 -13.77 22.27 -7.59
CA ALA A 33 -14.04 23.58 -7.00
C ALA A 33 -14.38 23.49 -5.51
N SER A 34 -14.34 24.61 -4.79
CA SER A 34 -14.73 24.65 -3.37
C SER A 34 -16.14 24.14 -3.11
N GLY A 35 -16.23 23.21 -2.15
CA GLY A 35 -17.47 22.51 -1.80
C GLY A 35 -17.87 21.39 -2.77
N SER A 36 -17.01 21.02 -3.73
CA SER A 36 -17.15 19.76 -4.45
C SER A 36 -16.85 18.56 -3.54
N VAL A 37 -17.47 17.43 -3.85
CA VAL A 37 -17.38 16.19 -3.09
C VAL A 37 -16.75 15.10 -3.96
N LEU A 38 -15.78 14.40 -3.41
CA LEU A 38 -15.10 13.27 -4.00
C LEU A 38 -15.52 12.04 -3.18
N ASP A 39 -16.34 11.18 -3.74
CA ASP A 39 -16.84 9.98 -3.04
C ASP A 39 -15.99 8.78 -3.46
N TYR A 40 -15.12 8.33 -2.55
CA TYR A 40 -14.15 7.27 -2.83
C TYR A 40 -14.40 6.06 -1.94
N GLU A 41 -14.39 4.90 -2.57
CA GLU A 41 -14.50 3.59 -1.94
C GLU A 41 -13.13 2.92 -1.85
N PHE A 42 -12.83 2.31 -0.70
CA PHE A 42 -11.60 1.56 -0.46
C PHE A 42 -11.95 0.22 0.18
N GLY A 43 -11.20 -0.82 -0.13
CA GLY A 43 -11.50 -2.16 0.34
C GLY A 43 -10.51 -3.19 -0.16
N ALA A 44 -10.79 -4.46 0.15
CA ALA A 44 -10.10 -5.60 -0.43
C ALA A 44 -10.40 -5.72 -1.95
N PRO A 45 -9.53 -6.37 -2.72
CA PRO A 45 -9.86 -6.81 -4.07
C PRO A 45 -11.13 -7.65 -4.08
N GLY A 46 -11.94 -7.52 -5.13
CA GLY A 46 -13.15 -8.31 -5.25
C GLY A 46 -12.88 -9.80 -5.51
N ALA A 47 -13.93 -10.63 -5.36
CA ALA A 47 -13.83 -12.10 -5.38
C ALA A 47 -13.53 -12.74 -6.75
N ASP A 48 -13.31 -11.95 -7.81
CA ASP A 48 -13.03 -12.46 -9.15
C ASP A 48 -11.96 -11.64 -9.90
N LEU A 49 -11.50 -12.16 -11.05
CA LEU A 49 -10.45 -11.54 -11.86
C LEU A 49 -10.90 -10.27 -12.62
N HIS A 50 -12.16 -9.86 -12.49
CA HIS A 50 -12.74 -8.70 -13.19
C HIS A 50 -13.19 -7.58 -12.23
N THR A 51 -13.23 -7.87 -10.94
CA THR A 51 -13.52 -6.90 -9.88
C THR A 51 -12.20 -6.31 -9.40
N PHE A 52 -11.78 -5.24 -10.07
CA PHE A 52 -10.62 -4.46 -9.62
C PHE A 52 -10.89 -3.88 -8.24
N GLY A 53 -9.91 -3.91 -7.35
CA GLY A 53 -9.92 -2.98 -6.23
C GLY A 53 -8.78 -3.14 -5.24
N THR A 54 -8.23 -1.99 -4.85
CA THR A 54 -7.74 -1.69 -3.51
C THR A 54 -7.82 -0.18 -3.31
N GLY A 55 -8.90 0.48 -3.73
CA GLY A 55 -9.09 1.93 -3.62
C GLY A 55 -9.52 2.61 -4.92
N ASP A 56 -10.49 3.50 -4.80
CA ASP A 56 -10.85 4.41 -5.87
C ASP A 56 -9.67 5.33 -6.22
N ASN A 57 -9.51 5.59 -7.51
CA ASN A 57 -8.42 6.41 -8.02
C ASN A 57 -8.86 7.30 -9.17
N VAL A 58 -8.35 8.52 -9.20
CA VAL A 58 -8.44 9.39 -10.38
C VAL A 58 -7.05 9.67 -10.95
N LYS A 59 -6.86 9.27 -12.21
CA LYS A 59 -5.70 9.64 -13.02
C LYS A 59 -6.06 10.81 -13.92
N VAL A 60 -5.30 11.90 -13.83
CA VAL A 60 -5.47 13.10 -14.65
C VAL A 60 -4.29 13.19 -15.62
N ASP A 61 -4.54 13.25 -16.91
CA ASP A 61 -3.46 13.38 -17.90
C ASP A 61 -2.91 14.82 -17.94
N GLY A 62 -3.74 15.82 -17.63
CA GLY A 62 -3.38 17.23 -17.52
C GLY A 62 -3.12 17.72 -16.09
N ASN A 63 -3.43 19.00 -15.86
CA ASN A 63 -3.31 19.67 -14.56
C ASN A 63 -4.41 19.21 -13.60
N LEU A 64 -4.08 19.17 -12.31
CA LEU A 64 -5.02 18.93 -11.22
C LEU A 64 -5.15 20.20 -10.39
N GLU A 65 -6.37 20.71 -10.26
CA GLU A 65 -6.71 21.85 -9.42
C GLU A 65 -7.71 21.41 -8.35
N LEU A 66 -7.34 21.61 -7.08
CA LEU A 66 -8.14 21.25 -5.92
C LEU A 66 -8.34 22.51 -5.06
N ASP A 67 -9.58 22.94 -4.90
CA ASP A 67 -9.94 24.19 -4.24
C ASP A 67 -10.73 23.97 -2.95
N GLY A 68 -10.15 23.29 -1.97
CA GLY A 68 -10.86 22.91 -0.74
C GLY A 68 -11.98 21.89 -1.01
N ALA A 69 -11.72 20.93 -1.89
CA ALA A 69 -12.61 19.81 -2.15
C ALA A 69 -12.70 18.86 -0.94
N VAL A 70 -13.81 18.14 -0.81
CA VAL A 70 -14.05 17.22 0.31
C VAL A 70 -13.97 15.78 -0.16
N LEU A 71 -13.04 15.00 0.39
CA LEU A 71 -12.92 13.56 0.13
C LEU A 71 -13.70 12.76 1.18
N ASN A 72 -14.82 12.18 0.76
CA ASN A 72 -15.52 11.17 1.54
C ASN A 72 -14.87 9.80 1.31
N VAL A 73 -14.61 9.09 2.39
CA VAL A 73 -14.01 7.76 2.40
C VAL A 73 -15.03 6.75 2.86
N ALA A 74 -15.33 5.77 2.00
CA ALA A 74 -16.14 4.61 2.33
C ALA A 74 -15.27 3.34 2.37
N ASP A 75 -15.44 2.53 3.41
CA ASP A 75 -14.89 1.17 3.45
C ASP A 75 -15.91 0.23 2.78
N ALA A 76 -15.60 -0.19 1.56
CA ALA A 76 -16.38 -1.16 0.79
C ALA A 76 -16.20 -2.60 1.31
N GLY A 77 -15.40 -2.78 2.36
CA GLY A 77 -15.10 -4.04 3.02
C GLY A 77 -13.62 -4.37 2.91
N GLY A 78 -12.97 -4.58 4.06
CA GLY A 78 -11.58 -5.04 4.11
C GLY A 78 -10.54 -3.97 3.82
N MET A 79 -10.87 -2.67 3.94
CA MET A 79 -9.86 -1.62 3.92
C MET A 79 -8.84 -1.85 5.05
N GLY A 80 -7.62 -2.20 4.66
CA GLY A 80 -6.52 -2.51 5.58
C GLY A 80 -5.55 -1.34 5.77
N PRO A 81 -4.52 -1.52 6.63
CA PRO A 81 -3.44 -0.55 6.76
C PRO A 81 -2.67 -0.37 5.45
N GLY A 82 -2.15 0.84 5.24
CA GLY A 82 -1.24 1.15 4.16
C GLY A 82 -1.57 2.43 3.43
N LEU A 83 -0.96 2.56 2.25
CA LEU A 83 -1.10 3.66 1.33
C LEU A 83 -2.09 3.31 0.21
N TYR A 84 -2.93 4.27 -0.13
CA TYR A 84 -3.96 4.19 -1.17
C TYR A 84 -3.84 5.42 -2.07
N ASN A 85 -3.53 5.25 -3.35
CA ASN A 85 -3.36 6.36 -4.29
C ASN A 85 -4.73 6.92 -4.70
N VAL A 86 -5.01 8.16 -4.32
CA VAL A 86 -6.29 8.85 -4.56
C VAL A 86 -6.25 9.62 -5.88
N PHE A 87 -5.13 10.29 -6.14
CA PHE A 87 -4.89 11.02 -7.38
C PHE A 87 -3.50 10.73 -7.94
N ARG A 88 -3.43 10.71 -9.27
CA ARG A 88 -2.22 10.98 -10.05
C ARG A 88 -2.48 12.03 -11.10
N TRP A 89 -1.47 12.83 -11.44
CA TRP A 89 -1.60 13.82 -12.51
C TRP A 89 -0.36 13.92 -13.42
N GLY A 90 -0.57 14.38 -14.65
CA GLY A 90 0.48 14.56 -15.66
C GLY A 90 0.97 16.01 -15.80
N GLY A 91 0.21 16.99 -15.34
CA GLY A 91 0.54 18.41 -15.40
C GLY A 91 1.09 18.99 -14.09
N SER A 92 0.65 20.20 -13.75
CA SER A 92 0.87 20.83 -12.44
C SER A 92 -0.26 20.53 -11.46
N LEU A 93 0.05 20.58 -10.17
CA LEU A 93 -0.94 20.64 -9.10
C LEU A 93 -1.12 22.10 -8.65
N ILE A 94 -2.38 22.52 -8.52
CA ILE A 94 -2.77 23.78 -7.91
C ILE A 94 -3.68 23.45 -6.73
N GLU A 95 -3.28 23.87 -5.54
CA GLU A 95 -4.09 23.73 -4.33
C GLU A 95 -4.44 25.11 -3.77
N THR A 96 -5.72 25.37 -3.64
CA THR A 96 -6.28 26.55 -2.95
C THR A 96 -7.20 26.08 -1.83
N ASN A 97 -7.39 26.91 -0.80
CA ASN A 97 -8.23 26.58 0.35
C ASN A 97 -7.89 25.22 1.02
N GLY A 98 -6.61 24.85 1.03
CA GLY A 98 -6.13 23.58 1.59
C GLY A 98 -6.18 22.39 0.64
N GLY A 99 -6.49 22.58 -0.64
CA GLY A 99 -6.46 21.53 -1.66
C GLY A 99 -7.64 20.58 -1.52
N VAL A 100 -7.42 19.45 -0.85
CA VAL A 100 -8.43 18.45 -0.52
C VAL A 100 -8.36 18.11 0.96
N ALA A 101 -9.53 18.03 1.60
CA ALA A 101 -9.66 17.66 3.01
C ALA A 101 -10.53 16.41 3.17
N LEU A 102 -10.29 15.64 4.24
CA LEU A 102 -11.15 14.51 4.58
C LEU A 102 -12.53 15.01 5.04
N GLY A 103 -13.57 14.40 4.47
CA GLY A 103 -14.97 14.56 4.84
C GLY A 103 -15.42 13.42 5.76
N SER A 104 -16.48 12.70 5.36
CA SER A 104 -16.92 11.52 6.11
C SER A 104 -15.91 10.38 6.00
N THR A 105 -15.60 9.71 7.10
CA THR A 105 -14.69 8.56 7.15
C THR A 105 -15.33 7.38 7.88
N PRO A 106 -14.85 6.14 7.66
CA PRO A 106 -15.34 4.98 8.40
C PRO A 106 -15.10 5.16 9.90
N THR A 107 -16.07 4.73 10.73
CA THR A 107 -15.99 4.91 12.19
C THR A 107 -14.76 4.20 12.76
N GLY A 108 -13.97 4.92 13.57
CA GLY A 108 -12.75 4.38 14.18
C GLY A 108 -11.54 4.30 13.23
N SER A 109 -11.69 4.75 11.98
CA SER A 109 -10.55 4.84 11.06
C SER A 109 -9.60 5.97 11.47
N LEU A 110 -8.31 5.71 11.28
CA LEU A 110 -7.24 6.70 11.43
C LEU A 110 -6.64 6.92 10.05
N LEU A 111 -7.03 8.04 9.45
CA LEU A 111 -6.73 8.39 8.06
C LEU A 111 -6.00 9.73 8.00
N GLN A 112 -5.06 9.83 7.07
CA GLN A 112 -4.41 11.10 6.74
C GLN A 112 -4.20 11.18 5.22
N LEU A 113 -4.13 12.41 4.71
CA LEU A 113 -3.76 12.67 3.32
C LEU A 113 -2.28 13.01 3.23
N GLN A 114 -1.63 12.50 2.19
CA GLN A 114 -0.24 12.78 1.86
C GLN A 114 -0.17 13.30 0.43
N THR A 115 0.19 14.57 0.27
CA THR A 115 0.34 15.21 -1.04
C THR A 115 1.80 15.23 -1.44
N LEU A 116 2.18 14.33 -2.36
CA LEU A 116 3.53 14.24 -2.89
C LEU A 116 3.58 14.95 -4.24
N SER A 117 3.66 16.28 -4.20
CA SER A 117 3.56 17.11 -5.41
C SER A 117 4.71 16.90 -6.40
N ALA A 118 5.91 16.53 -5.93
CA ALA A 118 7.04 16.18 -6.78
C ALA A 118 6.82 14.82 -7.49
N ASP A 119 6.18 13.87 -6.80
CA ASP A 119 5.84 12.54 -7.34
C ASP A 119 4.53 12.50 -8.13
N ARG A 120 3.81 13.61 -8.13
CA ARG A 120 2.52 13.77 -8.81
C ARG A 120 1.45 12.81 -8.32
N GLN A 121 1.38 12.65 -7.01
CA GLN A 121 0.36 11.84 -6.38
C GLN A 121 -0.16 12.41 -5.05
N ILE A 122 -1.43 12.15 -4.78
CA ILE A 122 -2.03 12.29 -3.45
C ILE A 122 -2.42 10.90 -2.99
N ASN A 123 -2.04 10.55 -1.77
CA ASN A 123 -2.37 9.28 -1.16
C ASN A 123 -3.23 9.47 0.09
N LEU A 124 -4.16 8.55 0.30
CA LEU A 124 -4.80 8.29 1.58
C LEU A 124 -3.96 7.27 2.32
N ILE A 125 -3.59 7.57 3.56
CA ILE A 125 -2.84 6.67 4.42
C ILE A 125 -3.78 6.22 5.52
N ALA A 126 -4.07 4.91 5.54
CA ALA A 126 -4.84 4.27 6.57
C ALA A 126 -3.90 3.57 7.56
N THR A 127 -3.89 4.03 8.81
CA THR A 127 -2.99 3.44 9.81
C THR A 127 -3.66 2.32 10.59
N THR A 128 -4.98 2.36 10.77
CA THR A 128 -5.75 1.38 11.57
C THR A 128 -5.15 1.15 12.97
N GLY A 129 -4.53 2.19 13.55
CA GLY A 129 -3.84 2.12 14.85
C GLY A 129 -2.40 1.64 14.81
N LEU A 130 -1.84 1.37 13.63
CA LEU A 130 -0.44 1.01 13.43
C LEU A 130 0.43 2.24 13.16
N THR A 131 1.70 2.19 13.52
CA THR A 131 2.69 3.10 12.93
C THR A 131 3.16 2.50 11.60
N LEU A 132 2.99 3.26 10.52
CA LEU A 132 3.47 2.87 9.20
C LEU A 132 4.89 3.41 9.02
N ASN A 133 5.82 2.52 8.68
CA ASN A 133 7.23 2.85 8.48
C ASN A 133 7.51 2.87 6.98
N ILE A 134 7.89 4.01 6.42
CA ILE A 134 8.14 4.18 4.99
C ILE A 134 9.65 4.06 4.71
N TRP A 135 10.01 3.24 3.73
CA TRP A 135 11.40 3.00 3.35
C TRP A 135 12.05 4.26 2.75
N ASN A 136 13.21 4.65 3.27
CA ASN A 136 13.96 5.86 2.88
C ASN A 136 15.48 5.61 2.86
N ALA A 137 15.91 4.49 2.29
CA ALA A 137 17.35 4.16 2.23
C ALA A 137 18.17 5.15 1.38
N ASN A 138 17.57 5.75 0.35
CA ASN A 138 18.24 6.78 -0.45
C ASN A 138 18.28 8.16 0.23
N GLY A 139 17.61 8.33 1.37
CA GLY A 139 17.56 9.59 2.11
C GLY A 139 16.91 10.74 1.34
N GLN A 140 16.11 10.45 0.30
CA GLN A 140 15.49 11.47 -0.55
C GLN A 140 14.07 11.84 -0.12
N ALA A 141 13.49 11.18 0.88
CA ALA A 141 12.14 11.51 1.33
C ALA A 141 12.05 12.98 1.79
N THR A 142 11.01 13.66 1.34
CA THR A 142 10.62 15.01 1.76
C THR A 142 9.10 15.08 1.87
N ALA A 143 8.56 16.20 2.36
CA ALA A 143 7.12 16.42 2.42
C ALA A 143 6.40 16.27 1.06
N SER A 144 7.11 16.39 -0.08
CA SER A 144 6.53 16.29 -1.42
C SER A 144 7.06 15.14 -2.29
N HIS A 145 7.99 14.32 -1.76
CA HIS A 145 8.66 13.24 -2.50
C HIS A 145 8.87 12.02 -1.59
N MET A 146 8.46 10.83 -2.04
CA MET A 146 8.80 9.57 -1.40
C MET A 146 10.27 9.21 -1.66
N GLY A 147 10.96 8.71 -0.65
CA GLY A 147 12.33 8.23 -0.77
C GLY A 147 12.46 6.89 -1.50
N GLY A 148 12.68 5.82 -0.74
CA GLY A 148 12.90 4.47 -1.25
C GLY A 148 14.37 4.11 -1.44
N GLY A 149 14.68 3.42 -2.52
CA GLY A 149 16.02 3.08 -3.00
C GLY A 149 16.53 1.74 -2.50
N SER A 150 17.80 1.46 -2.82
CA SER A 150 18.49 0.28 -2.31
C SER A 150 19.19 0.58 -0.99
N GLY A 151 19.19 -0.37 -0.05
CA GLY A 151 19.86 -0.20 1.24
C GLY A 151 19.69 -1.40 2.16
N THR A 152 20.26 -1.29 3.37
CA THR A 152 20.24 -2.37 4.36
C THR A 152 19.19 -2.12 5.43
N TRP A 153 18.30 -3.07 5.65
CA TRP A 153 17.34 -3.07 6.75
C TRP A 153 17.91 -3.87 7.92
N THR A 154 18.29 -3.15 8.98
CA THR A 154 18.59 -3.72 10.30
C THR A 154 17.60 -3.19 11.35
N THR A 155 17.65 -3.72 12.56
CA THR A 155 16.88 -3.18 13.71
C THR A 155 17.33 -1.78 14.15
N THR A 156 18.49 -1.29 13.69
CA THR A 156 19.11 -0.02 14.12
C THR A 156 19.37 0.97 12.99
N ALA A 157 19.27 0.55 11.73
CA ALA A 157 19.58 1.39 10.57
C ALA A 157 18.56 2.53 10.41
N PRO A 158 18.99 3.80 10.31
CA PRO A 158 18.08 4.95 10.17
C PRO A 158 17.60 5.12 8.73
N VAL A 159 16.82 4.16 8.23
CA VAL A 159 16.35 4.07 6.84
C VAL A 159 14.83 4.04 6.73
N TRP A 160 14.13 4.37 7.81
CA TRP A 160 12.68 4.46 7.88
C TRP A 160 12.23 5.88 8.19
N THR A 161 11.13 6.29 7.59
CA THR A 161 10.54 7.62 7.76
C THR A 161 9.03 7.54 7.97
N ASP A 162 8.44 8.61 8.49
CA ASP A 162 6.98 8.75 8.59
C ASP A 162 6.39 9.27 7.26
N ALA A 163 5.07 9.44 7.23
CA ALA A 163 4.36 9.87 6.02
C ALA A 163 4.72 11.29 5.56
N GLN A 164 5.19 12.16 6.47
CA GLN A 164 5.52 13.54 6.18
C GLN A 164 7.01 13.76 5.92
N ALA A 165 7.81 12.70 6.09
CA ALA A 165 9.26 12.74 6.06
C ALA A 165 9.89 13.64 7.14
N ASP A 166 9.19 13.82 8.27
CA ASP A 166 9.63 14.67 9.38
C ASP A 166 10.70 13.95 10.23
N VAL A 167 10.67 12.62 10.23
CA VAL A 167 11.58 11.78 11.02
C VAL A 167 12.30 10.80 10.10
N THR A 168 13.61 10.63 10.26
CA THR A 168 14.36 9.48 9.71
C THR A 168 15.03 8.73 10.84
N SER A 169 14.67 7.46 11.01
CA SER A 169 15.06 6.63 12.16
C SER A 169 15.07 5.15 11.81
N ALA A 170 15.48 4.32 12.77
CA ALA A 170 15.25 2.88 12.69
C ALA A 170 13.74 2.59 12.75
N MET A 171 13.32 1.45 12.23
CA MET A 171 11.91 1.06 12.26
C MET A 171 11.39 1.09 13.71
N GLN A 172 10.29 1.82 13.94
CA GLN A 172 9.64 1.96 15.23
C GLN A 172 8.11 1.95 15.05
N PRO A 173 7.37 1.03 15.71
CA PRO A 173 7.87 -0.09 16.51
C PRO A 173 8.56 -1.14 15.61
N GLN A 174 9.38 -2.00 16.23
CA GLN A 174 10.00 -3.17 15.60
C GLN A 174 9.50 -4.41 16.36
N PRO A 175 8.63 -5.27 15.77
CA PRO A 175 8.08 -5.20 14.40
C PRO A 175 7.08 -4.05 14.18
N GLY A 176 7.07 -3.53 12.95
CA GLY A 176 6.11 -2.55 12.46
C GLY A 176 5.60 -2.89 11.05
N PHE A 177 4.67 -2.10 10.55
CA PHE A 177 4.18 -2.25 9.16
C PHE A 177 5.11 -1.48 8.22
N ALA A 178 5.69 -2.17 7.24
CA ALA A 178 6.68 -1.61 6.34
C ALA A 178 6.05 -1.21 4.99
N ILE A 179 6.36 -0.01 4.49
CA ILE A 179 5.92 0.47 3.17
C ILE A 179 7.14 0.78 2.31
N PHE A 180 7.24 0.09 1.18
CA PHE A 180 8.22 0.30 0.14
C PHE A 180 7.55 1.03 -1.03
N GLY A 181 7.73 2.35 -1.09
CA GLY A 181 7.26 3.22 -2.17
C GLY A 181 8.41 4.00 -2.81
N GLY A 182 8.10 5.01 -3.62
CA GLY A 182 9.11 5.87 -4.24
C GLY A 182 10.04 5.12 -5.20
N THR A 183 11.34 5.43 -5.15
CA THR A 183 12.33 4.80 -6.03
C THR A 183 12.49 3.32 -5.67
N ALA A 184 12.16 2.39 -6.55
CA ALA A 184 12.37 0.97 -6.28
C ALA A 184 13.86 0.59 -6.18
N GLY A 185 14.16 -0.47 -5.43
CA GLY A 185 15.52 -0.94 -5.23
C GLY A 185 15.62 -2.28 -4.52
N THR A 186 16.84 -2.65 -4.17
CA THR A 186 17.14 -3.86 -3.38
C THR A 186 17.23 -3.52 -1.90
N VAL A 187 16.41 -4.17 -1.09
CA VAL A 187 16.41 -4.09 0.38
C VAL A 187 17.14 -5.32 0.92
N THR A 188 18.31 -5.13 1.49
CA THR A 188 19.09 -6.20 2.12
C THR A 188 18.72 -6.30 3.60
N VAL A 189 18.02 -7.34 4.01
CA VAL A 189 17.78 -7.65 5.41
C VAL A 189 19.07 -8.17 6.04
N ASP A 190 19.46 -7.59 7.18
CA ASP A 190 20.65 -7.98 7.94
C ASP A 190 20.28 -8.09 9.43
N ASN A 191 20.42 -9.31 9.95
CA ASN A 191 20.08 -9.67 11.32
C ASN A 191 21.24 -9.48 12.31
N GLY A 192 22.37 -8.90 11.88
CA GLY A 192 23.56 -8.70 12.70
C GLY A 192 23.33 -7.84 13.95
N ALA A 193 22.33 -6.94 13.91
CA ALA A 193 21.90 -6.12 15.05
C ALA A 193 20.67 -6.68 15.80
N GLY A 194 20.26 -7.90 15.49
CA GLY A 194 19.06 -8.55 16.00
C GLY A 194 18.07 -8.91 14.90
N THR A 195 17.05 -9.71 15.25
CA THR A 195 16.04 -10.18 14.30
C THR A 195 15.26 -9.03 13.69
N VAL A 196 15.30 -8.92 12.37
CA VAL A 196 14.42 -8.03 11.61
C VAL A 196 13.06 -8.69 11.46
N SER A 197 12.01 -7.94 11.80
CA SER A 197 10.64 -8.44 11.80
C SER A 197 9.65 -7.40 11.27
N ALA A 198 8.47 -7.86 10.84
CA ALA A 198 7.43 -6.97 10.33
C ALA A 198 6.04 -7.51 10.67
N THR A 199 5.10 -6.61 10.94
CA THR A 199 3.67 -6.97 11.12
C THR A 199 2.89 -6.99 9.81
N GLY A 200 3.48 -6.46 8.74
CA GLY A 200 2.96 -6.45 7.39
C GLY A 200 3.87 -5.65 6.46
N LEU A 201 3.71 -5.85 5.16
CA LEU A 201 4.52 -5.22 4.13
C LEU A 201 3.59 -4.65 3.05
N GLN A 202 3.93 -3.49 2.50
CA GLN A 202 3.34 -2.98 1.27
C GLN A 202 4.44 -2.58 0.28
N PHE A 203 4.30 -3.02 -0.96
CA PHE A 203 5.10 -2.61 -2.09
C PHE A 203 4.25 -1.70 -2.98
N ALA A 204 4.31 -0.39 -2.73
CA ALA A 204 3.57 0.64 -3.45
C ALA A 204 4.30 1.13 -4.72
N SER A 205 5.37 0.45 -5.13
CA SER A 205 6.12 0.73 -6.35
C SER A 205 6.61 -0.57 -6.97
N ASP A 206 6.64 -0.61 -8.30
CA ASP A 206 7.09 -1.77 -9.06
C ASP A 206 8.61 -1.99 -8.93
N GLY A 207 9.03 -3.25 -8.84
CA GLY A 207 10.44 -3.64 -8.98
C GLY A 207 11.24 -3.75 -7.68
N TYR A 208 10.61 -3.62 -6.51
CA TYR A 208 11.31 -3.87 -5.24
C TYR A 208 11.74 -5.33 -5.10
N THR A 209 12.97 -5.53 -4.62
CA THR A 209 13.51 -6.85 -4.28
C THR A 209 14.02 -6.86 -2.84
N LEU A 210 13.54 -7.77 -2.01
CA LEU A 210 14.09 -8.04 -0.68
C LEU A 210 15.01 -9.25 -0.76
N THR A 211 16.20 -9.14 -0.15
CA THR A 211 17.23 -10.19 -0.11
C THR A 211 17.98 -10.16 1.22
N GLY A 212 18.92 -11.09 1.43
CA GLY A 212 19.71 -11.19 2.66
C GLY A 212 19.15 -12.21 3.66
N ASP A 213 19.25 -11.88 4.95
CA ASP A 213 18.91 -12.78 6.06
C ASP A 213 17.40 -13.03 6.18
N THR A 214 17.02 -13.95 7.08
CA THR A 214 15.62 -14.25 7.39
C THR A 214 14.83 -13.01 7.81
N LEU A 215 13.66 -12.79 7.21
CA LEU A 215 12.67 -11.80 7.65
C LEU A 215 11.55 -12.50 8.42
N THR A 216 11.32 -12.10 9.67
CA THR A 216 10.28 -12.71 10.52
C THR A 216 8.97 -11.95 10.41
N LEU A 217 7.91 -12.60 9.93
CA LEU A 217 6.56 -12.04 9.87
C LEU A 217 5.82 -12.34 11.18
N VAL A 218 5.27 -11.31 11.81
CA VAL A 218 4.64 -11.38 13.13
C VAL A 218 3.17 -10.96 13.01
N GLY A 219 2.26 -11.89 13.29
CA GLY A 219 0.83 -11.58 13.29
C GLY A 219 0.47 -10.49 14.30
N ALA A 220 -0.52 -9.67 13.96
CA ALA A 220 -1.00 -8.59 14.81
C ALA A 220 -2.50 -8.79 15.10
N GLY A 221 -2.90 -8.68 16.37
CA GLY A 221 -4.31 -8.80 16.76
C GLY A 221 -4.97 -10.15 16.46
N GLY A 222 -4.18 -11.23 16.30
CA GLY A 222 -4.67 -12.55 15.92
C GLY A 222 -4.79 -12.79 14.41
N SER A 223 -4.45 -11.80 13.58
CA SER A 223 -4.46 -11.90 12.12
C SER A 223 -3.07 -12.20 11.55
N ALA A 224 -3.04 -12.88 10.41
CA ALA A 224 -1.81 -13.07 9.65
C ALA A 224 -1.28 -11.73 9.10
N PRO A 225 0.05 -11.57 8.99
CA PRO A 225 0.67 -10.43 8.33
C PRO A 225 0.19 -10.29 6.89
N VAL A 226 -0.19 -9.07 6.50
CA VAL A 226 -0.59 -8.76 5.13
C VAL A 226 0.63 -8.36 4.31
N ILE A 227 0.76 -8.90 3.10
CA ILE A 227 1.70 -8.43 2.08
C ILE A 227 0.90 -7.88 0.91
N ARG A 228 0.96 -6.55 0.73
CA ARG A 228 0.33 -5.83 -0.37
C ARG A 228 1.34 -5.61 -1.49
N VAL A 229 0.97 -5.89 -2.73
CA VAL A 229 1.74 -5.45 -3.92
C VAL A 229 0.85 -4.56 -4.76
N GLY A 230 1.06 -3.25 -4.64
CA GLY A 230 0.19 -2.22 -5.18
C GLY A 230 0.10 -1.02 -4.24
N ASP A 231 -0.40 0.07 -4.80
CA ASP A 231 -0.67 1.33 -4.12
C ASP A 231 -2.18 1.57 -3.95
N GLY A 232 -3.00 0.53 -4.13
CA GLY A 232 -4.44 0.65 -4.09
C GLY A 232 -5.13 1.07 -5.39
N SER A 233 -4.40 1.54 -6.39
CA SER A 233 -4.99 1.91 -7.68
C SER A 233 -4.98 0.73 -8.67
N GLY A 234 -5.73 0.86 -9.76
CA GLY A 234 -5.70 -0.11 -10.87
C GLY A 234 -4.30 -0.29 -11.49
N ALA A 235 -3.40 0.69 -11.34
CA ALA A 235 -2.00 0.59 -11.79
C ALA A 235 -1.22 -0.50 -11.05
N GLY A 236 -1.65 -0.89 -9.84
CA GLY A 236 -1.06 -1.97 -9.04
C GLY A 236 -0.98 -3.30 -9.80
N THR A 237 -1.88 -3.54 -10.76
CA THR A 237 -1.87 -4.75 -11.61
C THR A 237 -0.53 -4.98 -12.32
N GLY A 238 0.17 -3.89 -12.69
CA GLY A 238 1.46 -3.96 -13.36
C GLY A 238 2.66 -4.08 -12.41
N MET A 239 2.44 -4.01 -11.09
CA MET A 239 3.52 -3.99 -10.11
C MET A 239 3.92 -5.41 -9.71
N THR A 240 5.22 -5.62 -9.56
CA THR A 240 5.82 -6.85 -9.05
C THR A 240 6.78 -6.53 -7.91
N ALA A 241 6.71 -7.33 -6.84
CA ALA A 241 7.67 -7.32 -5.75
C ALA A 241 8.24 -8.72 -5.55
N THR A 242 9.55 -8.81 -5.31
CA THR A 242 10.24 -10.07 -5.04
C THR A 242 10.74 -10.12 -3.61
N ILE A 243 10.46 -11.22 -2.91
CA ILE A 243 11.05 -11.52 -1.61
C ILE A 243 11.91 -12.78 -1.77
N GLY A 244 13.22 -12.58 -1.85
CA GLY A 244 14.22 -13.64 -1.89
C GLY A 244 14.66 -14.15 -0.52
N ASN A 245 14.34 -13.43 0.56
CA ASN A 245 14.60 -13.87 1.94
C ASN A 245 13.85 -15.15 2.28
N VAL A 246 14.39 -15.89 3.25
CA VAL A 246 13.57 -16.84 4.01
C VAL A 246 12.56 -16.03 4.86
N LEU A 247 11.28 -16.27 4.66
CA LEU A 247 10.22 -15.79 5.53
C LEU A 247 9.99 -16.80 6.67
N ALA A 248 9.96 -16.30 7.89
CA ALA A 248 9.72 -17.09 9.11
C ALA A 248 8.56 -16.51 9.94
N GLY A 249 8.14 -17.23 10.99
CA GLY A 249 7.07 -16.81 11.91
C GLY A 249 5.94 -17.83 12.01
N SER A 250 5.07 -17.69 13.01
CA SER A 250 3.97 -18.65 13.22
C SER A 250 2.67 -18.27 12.54
N ALA A 251 2.51 -17.02 12.11
CA ALA A 251 1.24 -16.48 11.66
C ALA A 251 0.93 -16.75 10.17
N GLY A 252 1.95 -17.07 9.37
CA GLY A 252 1.79 -17.21 7.91
C GLY A 252 1.78 -15.85 7.21
N LEU A 253 1.05 -15.73 6.10
CA LEU A 253 0.84 -14.47 5.40
C LEU A 253 -0.47 -14.45 4.59
N THR A 254 -1.01 -13.26 4.38
CA THR A 254 -2.08 -12.99 3.42
C THR A 254 -1.58 -12.04 2.33
N LYS A 255 -1.56 -12.50 1.08
CA LYS A 255 -1.27 -11.68 -0.10
C LYS A 255 -2.54 -10.95 -0.54
N THR A 256 -2.46 -9.64 -0.66
CA THR A 256 -3.55 -8.77 -1.14
C THR A 256 -3.05 -7.79 -2.20
N ASP A 257 -3.95 -6.92 -2.68
CA ASP A 257 -3.68 -5.94 -3.74
C ASP A 257 -3.40 -6.59 -5.11
N LEU A 258 -3.46 -5.80 -6.19
CA LEU A 258 -3.59 -6.30 -7.56
C LEU A 258 -2.30 -6.88 -8.16
N GLY A 259 -1.15 -6.50 -7.62
CA GLY A 259 0.16 -6.85 -8.18
C GLY A 259 0.62 -8.29 -7.90
N THR A 260 1.81 -8.59 -8.39
CA THR A 260 2.46 -9.90 -8.27
C THR A 260 3.46 -9.93 -7.12
N LEU A 261 3.29 -10.85 -6.17
CA LEU A 261 4.30 -11.18 -5.17
C LEU A 261 5.06 -12.43 -5.61
N VAL A 262 6.37 -12.31 -5.77
CA VAL A 262 7.27 -13.44 -6.03
C VAL A 262 7.94 -13.85 -4.72
N LEU A 263 7.74 -15.11 -4.29
CA LEU A 263 8.47 -15.68 -3.16
C LEU A 263 9.58 -16.60 -3.68
N GLY A 264 10.84 -16.19 -3.49
CA GLY A 264 12.02 -16.93 -3.93
C GLY A 264 12.70 -17.75 -2.82
N GLY A 265 12.50 -17.38 -1.55
CA GLY A 265 13.11 -18.06 -0.41
C GLY A 265 12.45 -19.39 -0.04
N ALA A 266 13.22 -20.30 0.56
CA ALA A 266 12.68 -21.51 1.19
C ALA A 266 12.07 -21.13 2.56
N ASN A 267 10.78 -20.85 2.56
CA ASN A 267 10.09 -20.24 3.69
C ASN A 267 9.81 -21.25 4.80
N THR A 268 9.93 -20.79 6.05
CA THR A 268 9.85 -21.63 7.26
C THR A 268 8.70 -21.25 8.20
N TYR A 269 7.87 -20.27 7.80
CA TYR A 269 6.69 -19.94 8.59
C TYR A 269 5.73 -21.13 8.68
N THR A 270 5.03 -21.25 9.80
CA THR A 270 4.16 -22.41 10.08
C THR A 270 2.67 -22.12 9.92
N GLY A 271 2.29 -20.84 9.83
CA GLY A 271 0.92 -20.44 9.49
C GLY A 271 0.62 -20.60 7.99
N GLY A 272 -0.64 -20.43 7.61
CA GLY A 272 -1.07 -20.60 6.22
C GLY A 272 -0.67 -19.45 5.29
N THR A 273 -0.70 -19.73 3.98
CA THR A 273 -0.54 -18.74 2.91
C THR A 273 -1.89 -18.51 2.25
N PHE A 274 -2.44 -17.31 2.40
CA PHE A 274 -3.72 -16.92 1.79
C PHE A 274 -3.48 -15.92 0.66
N VAL A 275 -4.25 -16.04 -0.42
CA VAL A 275 -4.21 -15.12 -1.56
C VAL A 275 -5.61 -14.55 -1.73
N ASP A 276 -5.80 -13.35 -1.21
CA ASP A 276 -7.07 -12.61 -1.28
C ASP A 276 -7.07 -11.62 -2.46
N GLY A 277 -5.94 -11.48 -3.17
CA GLY A 277 -5.90 -10.77 -4.45
C GLY A 277 -4.54 -10.72 -5.13
N GLY A 278 -4.58 -10.35 -6.41
CA GLY A 278 -3.43 -10.28 -7.31
C GLY A 278 -2.85 -11.66 -7.60
N THR A 279 -1.54 -11.72 -7.79
CA THR A 279 -0.83 -12.96 -8.13
C THR A 279 0.20 -13.30 -7.06
N LEU A 280 0.25 -14.56 -6.64
CA LEU A 280 1.36 -15.15 -5.89
C LEU A 280 2.15 -16.08 -6.83
N SER A 281 3.43 -15.82 -7.01
CA SER A 281 4.32 -16.59 -7.89
C SER A 281 5.39 -17.31 -7.07
N VAL A 282 5.48 -18.62 -7.25
CA VAL A 282 6.43 -19.51 -6.58
C VAL A 282 7.03 -20.49 -7.57
N SER A 283 8.25 -20.98 -7.30
CA SER A 283 8.91 -22.00 -8.12
C SER A 283 8.84 -23.40 -7.51
N GLY A 284 8.44 -23.52 -6.24
CA GLY A 284 8.12 -24.80 -5.60
C GLY A 284 7.44 -24.64 -4.23
N ASP A 285 6.92 -25.75 -3.71
CA ASP A 285 6.13 -25.78 -2.46
C ASP A 285 6.88 -25.23 -1.24
N GLY A 286 8.22 -25.36 -1.22
CA GLY A 286 9.05 -24.79 -0.17
C GLY A 286 8.98 -23.26 -0.07
N ASN A 287 8.46 -22.56 -1.08
CA ASN A 287 8.18 -21.13 -1.02
C ASN A 287 6.87 -20.80 -0.26
N LEU A 288 6.03 -21.79 0.07
CA LEU A 288 4.73 -21.59 0.71
C LEU A 288 4.76 -21.89 2.22
N GLY A 289 5.94 -21.97 2.82
CA GLY A 289 6.11 -22.24 4.25
C GLY A 289 6.19 -23.72 4.59
N ALA A 290 6.21 -24.02 5.88
CA ALA A 290 6.20 -25.39 6.37
C ALA A 290 4.84 -26.05 6.08
N ALA A 291 4.85 -27.31 5.66
CA ALA A 291 3.62 -28.09 5.53
C ALA A 291 2.88 -28.09 6.88
N SER A 292 1.63 -27.61 6.87
CA SER A 292 0.80 -27.69 8.07
C SER A 292 0.59 -29.16 8.41
N VAL A 293 0.95 -29.56 9.63
CA VAL A 293 0.57 -30.90 10.11
C VAL A 293 -0.93 -30.83 10.35
N PRO A 294 -1.79 -31.57 9.60
CA PRO A 294 -3.21 -31.58 9.89
C PRO A 294 -3.41 -32.03 11.33
N PRO A 295 -4.37 -31.45 12.07
CA PRO A 295 -4.65 -31.90 13.43
C PRO A 295 -4.89 -33.41 13.38
N SER A 296 -4.17 -34.16 14.21
CA SER A 296 -4.32 -35.61 14.24
C SER A 296 -5.78 -35.92 14.54
N THR A 297 -6.50 -36.47 13.55
CA THR A 297 -7.79 -37.09 13.81
C THR A 297 -7.50 -38.33 14.61
N LYS A 298 -7.48 -38.17 15.94
CA LYS A 298 -7.52 -39.29 16.86
C LYS A 298 -8.89 -39.95 16.66
N VAL A 299 -8.96 -40.89 15.73
CA VAL A 299 -10.09 -41.81 15.62
C VAL A 299 -10.16 -42.53 16.98
N PRO A 300 -11.23 -42.36 17.77
CA PRO A 300 -11.39 -43.11 19.00
C PRO A 300 -11.44 -44.61 18.68
N PRO A 301 -10.94 -45.48 19.57
CA PRO A 301 -10.92 -46.92 19.37
C PRO A 301 -12.32 -47.51 19.20
#